data_AF-A0AAE1D1U1-F1
#
_entry.id   AF-A0AAE1D1U1-F1
#
_cell.length_a   1.000
_cell.length_b   1.000
_cell.length_c   1.000
_cell.angle_alpha   90.00
_cell.angle_beta   90.00
_cell.angle_gamma   90.00
#
_symmetry.space_group_name_H-M   'P 1'
#
loop_
_entity.id
_entity.type
_entity.pdbx_description
1 polymer ?
#
loop_
_entity_poly.entity_id
_entity_poly.type
_entity_poly.pdbx_seq_one_letter_code
_entity_poly.pdbx_strand_id
1 'polypeptide(L)'
;MSPCPDSPWLEVSVDFYGPTPTAAAFGHFSAKFDDKNYRPVCKVCASVKKRAQTRFYCLACNVALCVENCFRIYHTEADIAKARQQLQ
;
A
#
# COMPACT_ATOMS: atom_id res chain seq x y z
N MET A 1 -1.80 -17.26 9.15
CA MET A 1 -1.20 -16.23 8.26
C MET A 1 0.20 -15.94 8.78
N SER A 2 1.23 -16.14 7.96
CA SER A 2 2.61 -15.85 8.36
C SER A 2 2.93 -14.37 8.10
N PRO A 3 3.61 -13.66 9.02
CA PRO A 3 4.07 -12.30 8.80
C PRO A 3 5.20 -12.26 7.77
N CYS A 4 5.25 -11.16 7.00
CA CYS A 4 6.34 -10.91 6.06
C CYS A 4 7.64 -10.65 6.84
N PRO A 5 8.78 -11.24 6.48
CA PRO A 5 10.05 -10.95 7.12
C PRO A 5 10.52 -9.53 6.75
N ASP A 6 10.93 -8.79 7.77
CA ASP A 6 11.45 -7.44 7.75
C ASP A 6 12.48 -7.18 6.61
N SER A 7 12.24 -6.11 5.86
CA SER A 7 13.22 -5.57 4.91
C SER A 7 14.38 -4.91 5.67
N PRO A 8 15.64 -5.18 5.28
CA PRO A 8 16.82 -4.65 5.95
C PRO A 8 17.01 -3.17 5.63
N TRP A 9 16.89 -2.33 6.65
CA TRP A 9 17.35 -0.94 6.65
C TRP A 9 18.88 -0.92 6.62
N LEU A 10 19.50 -0.80 5.44
CA LEU A 10 20.91 -0.47 5.34
C LEU A 10 21.11 0.70 4.35
N GLU A 11 21.32 1.84 4.99
CA GLU A 11 22.16 3.00 4.63
C GLU A 11 22.38 3.29 3.14
N VAL A 12 21.74 4.38 2.67
CA VAL A 12 22.33 5.21 1.62
C VAL A 12 22.31 6.67 2.05
N SER A 13 23.49 7.28 1.98
CA SER A 13 23.83 8.60 2.46
C SER A 13 23.05 9.72 1.74
N VAL A 14 22.83 10.77 2.53
CA VAL A 14 22.06 11.99 2.26
C VAL A 14 22.67 12.89 1.18
N ASP A 15 21.96 13.06 0.07
CA ASP A 15 22.09 14.23 -0.81
C ASP A 15 20.87 15.17 -0.67
N PHE A 16 21.17 16.45 -0.68
CA PHE A 16 20.50 17.61 -0.08
C PHE A 16 19.19 18.10 -0.76
N TYR A 17 18.40 17.22 -1.37
CA TYR A 17 17.03 17.50 -1.82
C TYR A 17 16.12 16.38 -1.28
N GLY A 18 15.63 16.53 -0.06
CA GLY A 18 15.00 15.46 0.70
C GLY A 18 13.89 14.76 -0.09
N PRO A 19 13.92 13.42 -0.26
CA PRO A 19 12.82 12.73 -0.88
C PRO A 19 11.63 12.91 0.06
N THR A 20 10.56 13.56 -0.42
CA THR A 20 9.21 13.30 0.11
C THR A 20 9.12 11.80 0.38
N PRO A 21 8.57 11.33 1.52
CA PRO A 21 8.48 9.90 1.80
C PRO A 21 7.70 9.26 0.66
N THR A 22 8.44 8.77 -0.33
CA THR A 22 7.86 8.30 -1.56
C THR A 22 7.15 7.01 -1.19
N ALA A 23 6.06 6.73 -1.88
CA ALA A 23 5.26 5.55 -1.62
C ALA A 23 6.14 4.26 -1.53
N ALA A 24 7.27 4.23 -2.25
CA ALA A 24 8.29 3.19 -2.18
C ALA A 24 8.88 2.92 -0.78
N ALA A 25 9.06 3.94 0.07
CA ALA A 25 9.59 3.80 1.43
C ALA A 25 8.66 2.98 2.37
N PHE A 26 7.37 2.90 2.02
CA PHE A 26 6.38 2.08 2.73
C PHE A 26 6.02 0.79 1.97
N GLY A 27 6.84 0.40 0.98
CA GLY A 27 6.56 -0.78 0.14
C GLY A 27 5.40 -0.57 -0.83
N HIS A 28 5.08 0.67 -1.19
CA HIS A 28 4.09 0.99 -2.21
C HIS A 28 4.78 1.18 -3.56
N PHE A 29 4.59 0.22 -4.45
CA PHE A 29 5.15 0.28 -5.80
C PHE A 29 4.05 0.77 -6.75
N SER A 30 4.37 1.67 -7.69
CA SER A 30 3.40 2.21 -8.67
C SER A 30 3.48 1.54 -10.05
N ALA A 31 4.50 0.71 -10.26
CA ALA A 31 4.91 0.16 -11.56
C ALA A 31 4.58 -1.36 -11.73
N LYS A 32 3.40 -1.85 -11.30
CA LYS A 32 3.02 -3.25 -11.56
C LYS A 32 2.50 -3.45 -12.98
N PHE A 33 1.92 -2.40 -13.55
CA PHE A 33 1.23 -2.47 -14.84
C PHE A 33 1.91 -1.50 -15.81
N ASP A 34 2.29 -2.01 -16.97
CA ASP A 34 2.80 -1.21 -18.09
C ASP A 34 1.74 -0.23 -18.61
N ASP A 35 0.46 -0.62 -18.51
CA ASP A 35 -0.69 0.21 -18.85
C ASP A 35 -0.85 1.38 -17.87
N LYS A 36 -0.52 2.59 -18.32
CA LYS A 36 -0.68 3.83 -17.54
C LYS A 36 -2.13 4.11 -17.12
N ASN A 37 -3.09 3.57 -17.87
CA ASN A 37 -4.53 3.71 -17.64
C ASN A 37 -5.08 2.63 -16.70
N TYR A 38 -4.34 1.56 -16.44
CA TYR A 38 -4.78 0.52 -15.54
C TYR A 38 -4.72 1.00 -14.09
N ARG A 39 -5.89 0.97 -13.44
CA ARG A 39 -6.13 1.51 -12.09
C ARG A 39 -6.93 0.48 -11.30
N PRO A 40 -6.27 -0.54 -10.72
CA PRO A 40 -6.97 -1.58 -9.97
C PRO A 40 -7.67 -1.00 -8.74
N VAL A 41 -8.71 -1.71 -8.29
CA VAL A 41 -9.49 -1.32 -7.12
C VAL A 41 -8.75 -1.75 -5.85
N CYS A 42 -8.69 -0.86 -4.87
CA CYS A 42 -8.14 -1.17 -3.55
C CYS A 42 -8.98 -2.24 -2.85
N LYS A 43 -8.36 -3.35 -2.44
CA LYS A 43 -9.06 -4.47 -1.80
C LYS A 43 -9.75 -4.10 -0.49
N VAL A 44 -9.11 -3.23 0.30
CA VAL A 44 -9.66 -2.71 1.56
C VAL A 44 -10.88 -1.83 1.30
N CYS A 45 -10.80 -0.90 0.34
CA CYS A 45 -11.94 -0.05 0.00
C CYS A 45 -13.10 -0.85 -0.63
N ALA A 46 -12.78 -1.85 -1.46
CA ALA A 46 -13.78 -2.75 -2.04
C ALA A 46 -14.57 -3.50 -0.96
N SER A 47 -13.93 -3.90 0.16
CA SER A 47 -14.59 -4.59 1.27
C SER A 47 -15.72 -3.79 1.92
N VAL A 48 -15.61 -2.45 1.92
CA VAL A 48 -16.63 -1.53 2.45
C VAL A 48 -17.50 -0.92 1.34
N LYS A 49 -17.51 -1.54 0.14
CA LYS A 49 -18.22 -1.05 -1.06
C LYS A 49 -17.82 0.36 -1.49
N LYS A 50 -16.67 0.88 -1.03
CA LYS A 50 -16.11 2.16 -1.46
C LYS A 50 -15.28 1.94 -2.72
N ARG A 51 -15.63 2.60 -3.83
CA ARG A 51 -14.81 2.59 -5.03
C ARG A 51 -13.58 3.49 -4.81
N ALA A 52 -12.42 2.88 -4.64
CA ALA A 52 -11.14 3.58 -4.63
C ALA A 52 -10.18 2.87 -5.58
N GLN A 53 -9.70 3.63 -6.57
CA GLN A 53 -8.72 3.16 -7.53
C GLN A 53 -7.33 3.60 -7.09
N THR A 54 -6.34 2.73 -7.26
CA THR A 54 -4.96 3.00 -6.81
C THR A 54 -3.98 2.42 -7.82
N ARG A 55 -2.87 3.13 -8.03
CA ARG A 55 -1.72 2.60 -8.79
C ARG A 55 -0.77 1.81 -7.90
N PHE A 56 -0.96 1.93 -6.59
CA PHE A 56 -0.06 1.41 -5.59
C PHE A 56 -0.40 -0.03 -5.25
N TYR A 57 0.62 -0.88 -5.21
CA TYR A 57 0.49 -2.29 -4.86
C TYR A 57 1.55 -2.72 -3.86
N CYS A 58 1.20 -3.70 -3.04
CA CYS A 58 2.13 -4.42 -2.19
C CYS A 58 2.84 -5.48 -3.04
N LEU A 59 4.18 -5.46 -3.15
CA LEU A 59 4.94 -6.50 -3.87
C LEU A 59 4.79 -7.87 -3.19
N ALA A 60 4.83 -7.90 -1.85
CA ALA A 60 4.75 -9.14 -1.09
C ALA A 60 3.39 -9.84 -1.23
N CYS A 61 2.29 -9.08 -1.13
CA CYS A 61 0.94 -9.64 -1.21
C CYS A 61 0.35 -9.61 -2.62
N ASN A 62 0.99 -8.90 -3.55
CA ASN A 62 0.50 -8.67 -4.91
C ASN A 62 -0.88 -8.00 -5.01
N VAL A 63 -1.31 -7.28 -3.96
CA VAL A 63 -2.63 -6.62 -3.87
C VAL A 63 -2.52 -5.11 -4.07
N ALA A 64 -3.49 -4.54 -4.79
CA ALA A 64 -3.66 -3.10 -4.93
C ALA A 64 -4.26 -2.48 -3.66
N LEU A 65 -3.59 -1.47 -3.10
CA LEU A 65 -3.92 -0.84 -1.82
C LEU A 65 -3.72 0.67 -1.90
N CYS A 66 -4.52 1.45 -1.16
CA CYS A 66 -4.34 2.91 -1.07
C CYS A 66 -3.20 3.27 -0.11
N VAL A 67 -2.45 4.34 -0.43
CA VAL A 67 -1.26 4.80 0.32
C VAL A 67 -1.58 5.22 1.75
N GLU A 68 -2.67 5.96 1.97
CA GLU A 68 -2.88 6.67 3.24
C GLU A 68 -3.03 5.74 4.45
N ASN A 69 -3.86 4.69 4.38
CA ASN A 69 -4.12 3.80 5.53
C ASN A 69 -4.42 2.34 5.15
N CYS A 70 -4.67 2.04 3.88
CA CYS A 70 -5.13 0.71 3.49
C CYS A 70 -4.03 -0.35 3.58
N PHE A 71 -2.76 0.04 3.39
CA PHE A 71 -1.63 -0.87 3.63
C PHE A 71 -1.56 -1.32 5.09
N ARG A 72 -1.61 -0.38 6.03
CA ARG A 72 -1.60 -0.68 7.46
C ARG A 72 -2.74 -1.64 7.79
N ILE A 73 -3.99 -1.26 7.48
CA ILE A 73 -5.17 -2.10 7.74
C ILE A 73 -5.02 -3.50 7.15
N TYR A 74 -4.56 -3.60 5.90
CA TYR A 74 -4.43 -4.89 5.22
C TYR A 74 -3.42 -5.83 5.90
N HIS A 75 -2.37 -5.27 6.51
CA HIS A 75 -1.32 -6.04 7.17
C HIS A 75 -1.50 -6.20 8.68
N THR A 76 -2.18 -5.27 9.35
CA THR A 76 -2.29 -5.25 10.81
C THR A 76 -3.62 -5.78 11.33
N GLU A 77 -4.71 -5.64 10.57
CA GLU A 77 -6.06 -5.96 11.03
C GLU A 77 -6.52 -7.32 10.53
N ALA A 78 -7.16 -8.09 11.40
CA ALA A 78 -7.83 -9.34 11.01
C ALA A 78 -9.13 -9.06 10.23
N ASP A 79 -9.88 -8.02 10.63
CA ASP A 79 -11.17 -7.64 10.05
C ASP A 79 -11.03 -6.36 9.19
N ILE A 80 -10.61 -6.53 7.93
CA ILE A 80 -10.35 -5.43 6.99
C ILE A 80 -11.55 -4.48 6.81
N ALA A 81 -12.77 -5.00 6.82
CA ALA A 81 -13.99 -4.21 6.61
C ALA A 81 -14.28 -3.26 7.79
N LYS A 82 -14.16 -3.75 9.03
CA LYS A 82 -14.42 -2.95 10.24
C LYS A 82 -13.36 -1.86 10.42
N ALA A 83 -12.09 -2.24 10.26
CA ALA A 83 -10.97 -1.31 10.38
C ALA A 83 -11.05 -0.13 9.41
N ARG A 84 -11.58 -0.34 8.20
CA ARG A 84 -11.79 0.75 7.24
C ARG A 84 -13.03 1.60 7.56
N GLN A 85 -14.09 1.00 8.09
CA GLN A 85 -15.29 1.74 8.53
C GLN A 85 -14.98 2.71 9.67
N GLN A 86 -14.05 2.37 10.56
CA GLN A 86 -13.66 3.21 11.70
C GLN A 86 -12.86 4.47 11.33
N LEU A 87 -12.42 4.60 10.08
CA LEU A 87 -11.71 5.78 9.56
C LEU A 87 -12.63 6.72 8.76
N GLN A 88 -13.95 6.55 8.88
CA GLN A 88 -14.96 7.39 8.21
C GLN A 88 -15.42 8.54 9.09
#